data_AF-A0ABD6Y3K5-F1
#
_entry.id   AF-A0ABD6Y3K5-F1
#
_cell.length_a   1.000
_cell.length_b   1.000
_cell.length_c   1.000
_cell.angle_alpha   90.00
_cell.angle_beta   90.00
_cell.angle_gamma   90.00
#
_symmetry.space_group_name_H-M   'P 1'
#
loop_
_entity.id
_entity.type
_entity.pdbx_description
1 polymer ?
#
loop_
_entity_poly.entity_id
_entity_poly.type
_entity_poly.pdbx_seq_one_letter_code
_entity_poly.pdbx_strand_id
1 'polypeptide(L)'
;MDTKLIDERINQLEAVMDVHEGTSAILVEDALSWLYKVRGQILSNQKYTVQIFPGEYGYLNFLQGDRFSVHSSEATDVCQTYFTQAEINEFKKKHDLAIDWDKAIIEPVKAEN
;
A
#
# COMPACT_ATOMS: atom_id res chain seq x y z
N MET A 1 2.92 -9.09 4.34
CA MET A 1 3.60 -9.95 3.36
C MET A 1 4.52 -9.05 2.55
N ASP A 2 5.83 -9.25 2.63
CA ASP A 2 6.84 -8.33 2.06
C ASP A 2 6.94 -8.52 0.54
N THR A 3 6.71 -7.46 -0.25
CA THR A 3 6.80 -7.52 -1.72
C THR A 3 8.22 -7.76 -2.21
N LYS A 4 9.24 -7.55 -1.36
CA LYS A 4 10.66 -7.69 -1.73
C LYS A 4 10.98 -9.01 -2.42
N LEU A 5 10.45 -10.13 -1.93
CA LEU A 5 10.71 -11.43 -2.55
C LEU A 5 10.12 -11.50 -3.96
N ILE A 6 8.92 -10.94 -4.17
CA ILE A 6 8.27 -10.91 -5.48
C ILE A 6 9.02 -9.96 -6.41
N ASP A 7 9.41 -8.78 -5.92
CA ASP A 7 10.20 -7.80 -6.66
C ASP A 7 11.54 -8.41 -7.11
N GLU A 8 12.22 -9.15 -6.24
CA GLU A 8 13.46 -9.86 -6.59
C GLU A 8 13.24 -10.92 -7.68
N ARG A 9 12.13 -11.68 -7.61
CA ARG A 9 11.80 -12.69 -8.63
C ARG A 9 11.44 -12.07 -9.98
N ILE A 10 10.74 -10.94 -9.98
CA ILE A 10 10.46 -10.17 -11.20
C ILE A 10 11.78 -9.75 -11.85
N ASN A 11 12.67 -9.09 -11.09
CA ASN A 11 13.96 -8.63 -11.60
C ASN A 11 14.81 -9.78 -12.18
N GLN A 12 14.82 -10.95 -11.53
CA GLN A 12 15.53 -12.13 -12.03
C GLN A 12 14.97 -12.64 -13.36
N LEU A 13 13.64 -12.66 -13.52
CA LEU A 13 12.99 -13.17 -14.73
C LEU A 13 13.09 -12.17 -15.90
N GLU A 14 13.01 -10.88 -15.64
CA GLU A 14 13.27 -9.83 -16.64
C GLU A 14 14.70 -9.94 -17.21
N ALA A 15 15.69 -10.15 -16.34
CA ALA A 15 17.07 -10.37 -16.77
C ALA A 15 17.25 -11.64 -17.62
N VAL A 16 16.43 -12.67 -17.42
CA VAL A 16 16.45 -13.90 -18.25
C VAL A 16 15.82 -13.66 -19.61
N MET A 17 14.71 -12.90 -19.68
CA MET A 17 14.07 -12.51 -20.95
C MET A 17 15.00 -11.71 -21.86
N ASP A 18 15.77 -10.78 -21.29
CA ASP A 18 16.71 -9.96 -22.05
C ASP A 18 17.79 -10.78 -22.79
N VAL A 19 17.99 -12.05 -22.40
CA VAL A 19 19.06 -12.92 -22.92
C VAL A 19 18.53 -14.10 -23.75
N HIS A 20 17.22 -14.39 -23.73
CA HIS A 20 16.66 -15.61 -24.34
C HIS A 20 15.46 -15.31 -25.27
N GLU A 21 15.45 -15.92 -26.45
CA GLU A 21 14.35 -15.84 -27.43
C GLU A 21 13.63 -17.20 -27.61
N GLY A 22 12.42 -17.18 -28.18
CA GLY A 22 11.65 -18.39 -28.53
C GLY A 22 10.79 -18.95 -27.39
N THR A 23 10.55 -20.27 -27.35
CA THR A 23 9.61 -20.91 -26.40
C THR A 23 9.95 -20.65 -24.93
N SER A 24 11.23 -20.49 -24.60
CA SER A 24 11.68 -20.12 -23.25
C SER A 24 11.25 -18.70 -22.87
N ALA A 25 11.19 -17.77 -23.83
CA ALA A 25 10.72 -16.40 -23.58
C ALA A 25 9.22 -16.38 -23.23
N ILE A 26 8.40 -17.17 -23.94
CA ILE A 26 6.94 -17.27 -23.69
C ILE A 26 6.64 -17.75 -22.26
N LEU A 27 7.35 -18.78 -21.78
CA LEU A 27 7.16 -19.28 -20.41
C LEU A 27 7.56 -18.26 -19.34
N VAL A 28 8.57 -17.42 -19.62
CA VAL A 28 9.00 -16.36 -18.70
C VAL A 28 8.01 -15.20 -18.72
N GLU A 29 7.45 -14.83 -19.87
CA GLU A 29 6.38 -13.82 -19.99
C GLU A 29 5.14 -14.21 -19.17
N ASP A 30 4.69 -15.46 -19.27
CA ASP A 30 3.56 -15.96 -18.48
C ASP A 30 3.84 -15.90 -16.96
N ALA A 31 5.05 -16.28 -16.55
CA ALA A 31 5.47 -16.22 -15.15
C ALA A 31 5.55 -14.77 -14.64
N LEU A 32 6.09 -13.84 -15.42
CA LEU A 32 6.12 -12.42 -15.09
C LEU A 32 4.71 -11.84 -14.98
N SER A 33 3.83 -12.13 -15.93
CA SER A 33 2.44 -11.69 -15.92
C SER A 33 1.73 -12.13 -14.64
N TRP A 34 1.92 -13.38 -14.22
CA TRP A 34 1.39 -13.89 -12.95
C TRP A 34 1.99 -13.17 -11.74
N LEU A 35 3.31 -12.97 -11.69
CA LEU A 35 3.96 -12.25 -10.59
C LEU A 35 3.48 -10.81 -10.47
N TYR A 36 3.33 -10.10 -11.59
CA TYR A 36 2.78 -8.76 -11.62
C TYR A 36 1.35 -8.71 -11.10
N LYS A 37 0.52 -9.70 -11.45
CA LYS A 37 -0.84 -9.82 -10.92
C LYS A 37 -0.85 -10.05 -9.41
N VAL A 38 -0.03 -10.98 -8.90
CA VAL A 38 0.06 -11.26 -7.46
C VAL A 38 0.59 -10.04 -6.70
N ARG A 39 1.62 -9.38 -7.22
CA ARG A 39 2.16 -8.13 -6.68
C ARG A 39 1.07 -7.07 -6.58
N GLY A 40 0.29 -6.88 -7.64
CA GLY A 40 -0.83 -5.95 -7.67
C GLY A 40 -1.87 -6.24 -6.60
N GLN A 41 -2.22 -7.52 -6.39
CA GLN A 41 -3.17 -7.94 -5.34
C GLN A 41 -2.65 -7.72 -3.92
N ILE A 42 -1.35 -7.96 -3.69
CA ILE A 42 -0.73 -7.69 -2.40
C ILE A 42 -0.74 -6.18 -2.12
N LEU A 43 -0.36 -5.37 -3.10
CA LEU A 43 -0.35 -3.91 -2.97
C LEU A 43 -1.75 -3.32 -2.82
N SER A 44 -2.77 -3.91 -3.46
CA SER A 44 -4.16 -3.45 -3.29
C SER A 44 -4.70 -3.73 -1.89
N ASN A 45 -4.24 -4.80 -1.25
CA ASN A 45 -4.63 -5.17 0.10
C ASN A 45 -3.71 -4.59 1.18
N GLN A 46 -2.57 -4.00 0.79
CA GLN A 46 -1.68 -3.31 1.71
C GLN A 46 -2.41 -2.12 2.31
N LYS A 47 -2.50 -2.12 3.63
CA LYS A 47 -3.06 -1.00 4.38
C LYS A 47 -1.94 -0.13 4.93
N TYR A 48 -2.28 1.13 5.17
CA TYR A 48 -1.38 2.17 5.60
C TYR A 48 -1.96 2.91 6.80
N THR A 49 -1.08 3.36 7.69
CA THR A 49 -1.38 4.43 8.63
C THR A 49 -1.14 5.77 7.94
N VAL A 50 -1.90 6.79 8.34
CA VAL A 50 -1.74 8.17 7.84
C VAL A 50 -1.59 9.08 9.04
N GLN A 51 -0.43 9.70 9.21
CA GLN A 51 -0.15 10.69 10.26
C GLN A 51 -0.11 12.09 9.65
N ILE A 52 -1.04 12.96 10.08
CA ILE A 52 -1.24 14.30 9.50
C ILE A 52 -0.37 15.35 10.21
N PHE A 53 -0.10 15.16 11.50
CA PHE A 53 0.82 16.01 12.26
C PHE A 53 1.73 15.16 13.15
N PRO A 54 2.96 15.63 13.43
CA PRO A 54 3.89 14.89 14.27
C PRO A 54 3.33 14.75 15.69
N GLY A 55 3.61 13.60 16.30
CA GLY A 55 3.22 13.30 17.68
C GLY A 55 2.25 12.13 17.77
N GLU A 56 2.02 11.69 19.01
CA GLU A 56 1.24 10.49 19.32
C GLU A 56 -0.16 10.58 18.74
N TYR A 57 -0.88 11.69 18.92
CA TYR A 57 -2.27 11.88 18.50
C TYR A 57 -2.43 12.36 17.06
N GLY A 58 -1.46 12.10 16.19
CA GLY A 58 -1.39 12.60 14.82
C GLY A 58 -2.03 11.73 13.75
N TYR A 59 -2.59 10.57 14.11
CA TYR A 59 -3.05 9.57 13.14
C TYR A 59 -4.50 9.76 12.74
N LEU A 60 -4.73 9.84 11.44
CA LEU A 60 -6.04 9.96 10.82
C LEU A 60 -6.86 8.69 11.08
N ASN A 61 -8.09 8.89 11.51
CA ASN A 61 -9.05 7.85 11.80
C ASN A 61 -10.39 8.15 11.13
N PHE A 62 -11.10 7.10 10.73
CA PHE A 62 -12.44 7.18 10.18
C PHE A 62 -13.44 6.63 11.19
N LEU A 63 -14.22 7.52 11.78
CA LEU A 63 -15.26 7.17 12.74
C LEU A 63 -16.56 6.83 12.03
N GLN A 64 -17.34 5.95 12.65
CA GLN A 64 -18.68 5.59 12.16
C GLN A 64 -19.55 6.85 11.97
N GLY A 65 -20.13 7.01 10.78
CA GLY A 65 -20.93 8.20 10.42
C GLY A 65 -20.18 9.27 9.61
N ASP A 66 -19.23 8.86 8.76
CA ASP A 66 -18.50 9.69 7.79
C ASP A 66 -17.67 10.83 8.38
N ARG A 67 -17.17 10.66 9.61
CA ARG A 67 -16.35 11.68 10.28
C ARG A 67 -14.91 11.25 10.37
N PHE A 68 -14.01 12.13 9.94
CA PHE A 68 -12.58 11.98 10.22
C PHE A 68 -12.24 12.57 11.58
N SER A 69 -11.37 11.89 12.32
CA SER A 69 -10.75 12.39 13.54
C SER A 69 -9.26 12.10 13.53
N VAL A 70 -8.53 12.70 14.46
CA VAL A 70 -7.11 12.41 14.64
C VAL A 70 -6.91 11.90 16.07
N HIS A 71 -6.22 10.77 16.21
CA HIS A 71 -6.00 10.09 17.48
C HIS A 71 -4.62 9.41 17.53
N SER A 72 -4.33 8.74 18.64
CA SER A 72 -3.15 7.89 18.80
C SER A 72 -3.08 6.76 17.77
N SER A 73 -1.85 6.30 17.49
CA SER A 73 -1.61 5.07 16.72
C SER A 73 -1.84 3.79 17.52
N GLU A 74 -2.29 3.89 18.77
CA GLU A 74 -2.56 2.71 19.59
C GLU A 74 -3.81 2.01 19.05
N ALA A 75 -3.62 0.76 18.62
CA ALA A 75 -4.69 -0.11 18.16
C ALA A 75 -5.66 -0.37 19.32
N THR A 76 -6.72 0.41 19.40
CA THR A 76 -7.96 -0.02 20.03
C THR A 76 -8.98 -0.28 18.93
N ASP A 77 -9.98 -1.10 19.24
CA ASP A 77 -11.09 -1.49 18.36
C ASP A 77 -11.84 -0.27 17.76
N VAL A 78 -11.59 0.93 18.30
CA VAL A 78 -12.29 2.18 18.01
C VAL A 78 -11.38 3.25 17.42
N CYS A 79 -10.06 3.21 17.67
CA CYS A 79 -9.17 4.36 17.45
C CYS A 79 -8.07 4.17 16.41
N GLN A 80 -7.99 3.03 15.72
CA GLN A 80 -7.02 2.88 14.62
C GLN A 80 -7.66 2.36 13.34
N THR A 81 -7.83 3.26 12.37
CA THR A 81 -8.25 2.94 11.01
C THR A 81 -7.04 2.79 10.12
N TYR A 82 -7.04 1.73 9.31
CA TYR A 82 -6.03 1.53 8.28
C TYR A 82 -6.66 1.68 6.90
N PHE A 83 -5.98 2.41 6.03
CA PHE A 83 -6.48 2.75 4.70
C PHE A 83 -5.69 2.06 3.62
N THR A 84 -6.35 1.63 2.56
CA THR A 84 -5.72 1.26 1.30
C THR A 84 -5.20 2.51 0.58
N GLN A 85 -4.26 2.32 -0.35
CA GLN A 85 -3.77 3.43 -1.19
C GLN A 85 -4.90 4.06 -2.02
N ALA A 86 -5.89 3.27 -2.44
CA ALA A 86 -7.04 3.74 -3.19
C ALA A 86 -7.90 4.72 -2.35
N GLU A 87 -8.19 4.37 -1.10
CA GLU A 87 -8.93 5.24 -0.18
C GLU A 87 -8.18 6.55 0.07
N ILE A 88 -6.87 6.49 0.32
CA ILE A 88 -6.03 7.68 0.48
C ILE A 88 -6.08 8.57 -0.78
N ASN A 89 -6.02 7.98 -1.97
CA ASN A 89 -6.11 8.72 -3.22
C ASN A 89 -7.47 9.39 -3.42
N GLU A 90 -8.56 8.77 -2.96
CA GLU A 90 -9.87 9.42 -2.94
C GLU A 90 -9.92 10.56 -1.93
N PHE A 91 -9.31 10.41 -0.76
CA PHE A 91 -9.25 11.50 0.24
C PHE A 91 -8.43 12.69 -0.24
N LYS A 92 -7.36 12.47 -1.02
CA LYS A 92 -6.59 13.55 -1.65
C LYS A 92 -7.39 14.40 -2.63
N LYS A 93 -8.47 13.85 -3.21
CA LYS A 93 -9.37 14.58 -4.12
C LYS A 93 -10.40 15.42 -3.38
N LYS A 94 -10.61 15.16 -2.09
CA LYS A 94 -11.59 15.87 -1.24
C LYS A 94 -11.02 17.20 -0.77
N HIS A 95 -11.59 18.30 -1.26
CA HIS A 95 -11.16 19.66 -0.90
C HIS A 95 -11.67 20.14 0.47
N ASP A 96 -12.61 19.42 1.08
CA ASP A 96 -13.16 19.68 2.41
C ASP A 96 -12.30 19.10 3.55
N LEU A 97 -11.31 18.25 3.22
CA LEU A 97 -10.31 17.78 4.17
C LEU A 97 -9.16 18.77 4.25
N ALA A 98 -9.07 19.50 5.37
CA ALA A 98 -7.97 20.42 5.66
C ALA A 98 -6.67 19.67 6.05
N ILE A 99 -6.17 18.83 5.14
CA ILE A 99 -4.99 17.98 5.32
C ILE A 99 -3.90 18.46 4.37
N ASP A 100 -2.72 18.75 4.91
CA ASP A 100 -1.52 19.01 4.13
C ASP A 100 -0.88 17.67 3.71
N TRP A 101 -1.32 17.13 2.58
CA TRP A 101 -0.89 15.83 2.08
C TRP A 101 0.59 15.74 1.72
N ASP A 102 1.25 16.88 1.49
CA ASP A 102 2.70 16.93 1.23
C ASP A 102 3.52 16.74 2.51
N LYS A 103 2.91 16.98 3.68
CA LYS A 103 3.52 16.76 5.00
C LYS A 103 3.03 15.50 5.71
N ALA A 104 1.99 14.86 5.19
CA ALA A 104 1.44 13.65 5.78
C ALA A 104 2.44 12.49 5.66
N ILE A 105 2.65 11.77 6.76
CA ILE A 105 3.49 10.57 6.81
C ILE A 105 2.58 9.36 6.58
N ILE A 106 2.89 8.56 5.57
CA ILE A 106 2.10 7.38 5.18
C ILE A 106 3.01 6.15 5.28
N GLU A 107 2.69 5.23 6.19
CA GLU A 107 3.50 4.05 6.46
C GLU A 107 2.71 2.76 6.29
N PRO A 108 3.30 1.71 5.70
CA PRO A 108 2.62 0.43 5.57
C PRO A 108 2.40 -0.19 6.95
N VAL A 109 1.18 -0.69 7.19
CA VAL A 109 0.89 -1.53 8.36
C VAL A 109 1.65 -2.84 8.18
N LYS A 110 2.44 -3.21 9.19
CA LYS A 110 3.09 -4.51 9.21
C LYS A 110 2.00 -5.57 9.22
N ALA A 111 2.08 -6.53 8.30
CA ALA A 111 1.17 -7.68 8.34
C ALA A 111 1.31 -8.37 9.71
N GLU A 112 0.17 -8.66 10.34
CA GLU A 112 0.14 -9.55 11.48
C GLU A 112 0.76 -10.90 11.04
N ASN A 113 1.75 -11.36 11.79
CA ASN A 113 2.44 -12.64 11.54
C ASN A 113 1.53 -13.83 11.86
#